data_AF-A0A382UCI1-F1
#
_entry.id   AF-A0A382UCI1-F1
#
_cell.length_a   1.000
_cell.length_b   1.000
_cell.length_c   1.000
_cell.angle_alpha   90.00
_cell.angle_beta   90.00
_cell.angle_gamma   90.00
#
_symmetry.space_group_name_H-M   'P 1'
#
loop_
_entity.id
_entity.type
_entity.pdbx_description
1 polymer ?
#
loop_
_entity_poly.entity_id
_entity_poly.type
_entity_poly.pdbx_seq_one_letter_code
_entity_poly.pdbx_strand_id
1 'polypeptide(L)'
;MNFTKVFEFESLIGDVYGVFKYEDFIEVSDSTFSQKIKEKNNRYGEENHTRTVYKIDDFYIKVWDIDYIRANTLLAAFASGFYDSTIIPNFVGLLYDENDNCRGYITKESTPSEEHFEELFKRIKLKTINTNYFAYDFCKNHTYEFEGKPTLIDLEGIYHIDEYTNLYKHHYETYLSAGNFIEDNTYKTFIENYTSLIPINLETFFDMKLQHGSGGKEIIHNDKKITTVGEAVRYFSEEKNRKEAESKLDSKNHQYWNCMWAEFKRNAGDHH
;
A
#
# COMPACT_ATOMS: atom_id res chain seq x y z
N MET A 1 -14.80 29.71 -1.55
CA MET A 1 -13.67 29.08 -2.28
C MET A 1 -13.86 29.13 -3.80
N ASN A 2 -13.02 29.88 -4.54
CA ASN A 2 -13.04 29.97 -6.01
C ASN A 2 -11.89 29.13 -6.59
N PHE A 3 -12.06 27.82 -6.67
CA PHE A 3 -11.09 26.93 -7.31
C PHE A 3 -11.67 26.43 -8.62
N THR A 4 -10.90 26.56 -9.69
CA THR A 4 -11.24 26.07 -11.02
C THR A 4 -11.20 24.56 -11.00
N LYS A 5 -12.39 23.96 -11.06
CA LYS A 5 -12.53 22.52 -11.28
C LYS A 5 -12.20 22.22 -12.75
N VAL A 6 -11.20 21.38 -12.97
CA VAL A 6 -10.74 20.99 -14.31
C VAL A 6 -11.52 19.77 -14.80
N PHE A 7 -11.71 18.78 -13.94
CA PHE A 7 -12.53 17.60 -14.21
C PHE A 7 -13.02 16.95 -12.90
N GLU A 8 -13.76 15.86 -13.04
CA GLU A 8 -14.24 15.04 -11.92
C GLU A 8 -13.79 13.59 -12.11
N PHE A 9 -13.48 12.91 -11.01
CA PHE A 9 -13.21 11.47 -11.01
C PHE A 9 -14.20 10.76 -10.08
N GLU A 10 -14.47 9.50 -10.39
CA GLU A 10 -15.44 8.67 -9.68
C GLU A 10 -14.72 7.59 -8.86
N SER A 11 -15.15 7.37 -7.62
CA SER A 11 -14.72 6.24 -6.80
C SER A 11 -15.31 4.94 -7.32
N LEU A 12 -14.81 3.78 -6.85
CA LEU A 12 -15.37 2.48 -7.24
C LEU A 12 -16.82 2.26 -6.79
N ILE A 13 -17.35 3.10 -5.89
CA ILE A 13 -18.74 3.04 -5.42
C ILE A 13 -19.62 4.17 -5.96
N GLY A 14 -19.10 5.00 -6.86
CA GLY A 14 -19.87 6.06 -7.53
C GLY A 14 -19.79 7.44 -6.87
N ASP A 15 -18.90 7.66 -5.91
CA ASP A 15 -18.69 9.01 -5.35
C ASP A 15 -17.93 9.86 -6.36
N VAL A 16 -18.37 11.11 -6.55
CA VAL A 16 -17.75 12.04 -7.50
C VAL A 16 -16.92 13.07 -6.74
N TYR A 17 -15.66 13.19 -7.11
CA TYR A 17 -14.69 14.13 -6.53
C TYR A 17 -14.12 15.06 -7.59
N GLY A 18 -13.76 16.28 -7.18
CA GLY A 18 -13.17 17.25 -8.09
C GLY A 18 -11.67 17.06 -8.28
N VAL A 19 -11.17 17.51 -9.43
CA VAL A 19 -9.76 17.85 -9.63
C VAL A 19 -9.66 19.34 -9.90
N PHE A 20 -8.82 20.00 -9.12
CA PHE A 20 -8.70 21.45 -9.09
C PHE A 20 -7.26 21.87 -9.43
N LYS A 21 -7.13 23.07 -10.01
CA LYS A 21 -5.81 23.66 -10.29
C LYS A 21 -5.10 24.03 -8.99
N TYR A 22 -3.84 23.66 -8.87
CA TYR A 22 -2.99 24.06 -7.77
C TYR A 22 -2.64 25.56 -7.82
N GLU A 23 -2.57 26.16 -9.01
CA GLU A 23 -2.25 27.57 -9.19
C GLU A 23 -3.31 28.48 -8.57
N ASP A 24 -4.59 28.08 -8.63
CA ASP A 24 -5.69 28.79 -7.97
C ASP A 24 -5.51 28.79 -6.44
N PHE A 25 -4.93 27.71 -5.87
CA PHE A 25 -4.55 27.70 -4.46
C PHE A 25 -3.44 28.72 -4.18
N ILE A 26 -2.41 28.83 -5.03
CA ILE A 26 -1.32 29.80 -4.83
C ILE A 26 -1.90 31.21 -4.76
N GLU A 27 -2.72 31.61 -5.75
CA GLU A 27 -3.33 32.93 -5.82
C GLU A 27 -4.20 33.24 -4.59
N VAL A 28 -4.99 32.27 -4.12
CA VAL A 28 -5.83 32.43 -2.93
C VAL A 28 -4.98 32.43 -1.65
N SER A 29 -3.91 31.64 -1.58
CA SER A 29 -3.06 31.54 -0.39
C SER A 29 -2.22 32.79 -0.14
N ASP A 30 -1.81 33.48 -1.21
CA ASP A 30 -1.13 34.77 -1.15
C ASP A 30 -2.08 35.91 -0.76
N SER A 31 -3.39 35.72 -0.97
CA SER A 31 -4.42 36.62 -0.46
C SER A 31 -4.62 36.41 1.06
N THR A 32 -4.93 37.48 1.79
CA THR A 32 -5.01 37.52 3.27
C THR A 32 -6.08 36.62 3.90
N PHE A 33 -6.80 35.82 3.11
CA PHE A 33 -7.91 34.98 3.52
C PHE A 33 -7.52 33.58 4.00
N SER A 34 -6.28 33.13 3.75
CA SER A 34 -5.83 31.80 4.17
C SER A 34 -5.19 31.81 5.57
N GLN A 35 -5.63 30.92 6.45
CA GLN A 35 -4.96 30.67 7.74
C GLN A 35 -4.06 29.45 7.61
N LYS A 36 -2.74 29.64 7.75
CA LYS A 36 -1.80 28.51 7.89
C LYS A 36 -2.02 27.83 9.24
N ILE A 37 -2.43 26.56 9.22
CA ILE A 37 -2.75 25.77 10.41
C ILE A 37 -1.54 25.01 10.91
N LYS A 38 -0.80 24.38 9.98
CA LYS A 38 0.35 23.54 10.32
C LYS A 38 1.31 23.46 9.14
N GLU A 39 2.59 23.59 9.43
CA GLU A 39 3.67 23.42 8.46
C GLU A 39 4.64 22.37 8.99
N LYS A 40 5.08 21.47 8.11
CA LYS A 40 6.19 20.55 8.38
C LYS A 40 7.21 20.70 7.26
N ASN A 41 8.44 21.00 7.64
CA ASN A 41 9.59 21.12 6.74
C ASN A 41 10.60 20.03 7.11
N ASN A 42 10.25 18.79 6.77
CA ASN A 42 11.01 17.60 7.18
C ASN A 42 11.60 16.90 5.94
N ARG A 43 12.88 16.53 6.03
CA ARG A 43 13.54 15.62 5.08
C ARG A 43 14.28 14.53 5.85
N TYR A 44 14.23 13.30 5.35
CA TYR A 44 14.96 12.16 5.91
C TYR A 44 15.81 11.53 4.80
N GLY A 45 17.10 11.87 4.77
CA GLY A 45 17.93 11.59 3.60
C GLY A 45 17.38 12.30 2.37
N GLU A 46 17.16 11.57 1.29
CA GLU A 46 16.59 12.07 0.04
C GLU A 46 15.05 12.21 0.09
N GLU A 47 14.39 11.68 1.12
CA GLU A 47 12.93 11.69 1.19
C GLU A 47 12.38 13.03 1.67
N ASN A 48 11.58 13.68 0.82
CA ASN A 48 10.88 14.89 1.20
C ASN A 48 9.54 14.60 1.86
N HIS A 49 9.36 15.13 3.08
CA HIS A 49 8.11 15.09 3.84
C HIS A 49 7.48 16.47 4.02
N THR A 50 7.95 17.47 3.27
CA THR A 50 7.52 18.87 3.38
C THR A 50 6.10 19.08 2.88
N ARG A 51 5.27 19.65 3.77
CA ARG A 51 3.83 19.85 3.53
C ARG A 51 3.24 20.89 4.49
N THR A 52 2.18 21.54 4.04
CA THR A 52 1.47 22.57 4.82
C THR A 52 -0.03 22.37 4.73
N VAL A 53 -0.72 22.61 5.84
CA VAL A 53 -2.18 22.61 5.95
C VAL A 53 -2.66 24.04 6.13
N TYR A 54 -3.59 24.45 5.29
CA TYR A 54 -4.27 25.74 5.31
C TYR A 54 -5.74 25.54 5.62
N LYS A 55 -6.37 26.54 6.25
CA LYS A 55 -7.81 26.68 6.36
C LYS A 55 -8.26 27.89 5.55
N ILE A 56 -9.27 27.69 4.71
CA ILE A 56 -9.92 28.73 3.92
C ILE A 56 -11.43 28.51 4.03
N ASP A 57 -12.14 29.46 4.62
CA ASP A 57 -13.56 29.29 4.98
C ASP A 57 -13.75 27.97 5.78
N ASP A 58 -14.67 27.11 5.33
CA ASP A 58 -14.97 25.80 5.91
C ASP A 58 -14.17 24.65 5.26
N PHE A 59 -13.04 24.94 4.62
CA PHE A 59 -12.20 23.95 3.94
C PHE A 59 -10.81 23.86 4.57
N TYR A 60 -10.29 22.64 4.63
CA TYR A 60 -8.89 22.36 4.86
C TYR A 60 -8.21 21.95 3.57
N ILE A 61 -7.05 22.54 3.33
CA ILE A 61 -6.27 22.34 2.12
C ILE A 61 -4.89 21.89 2.54
N LYS A 62 -4.52 20.67 2.19
CA LYS A 62 -3.19 20.14 2.46
C LYS A 62 -2.41 20.09 1.18
N VAL A 63 -1.27 20.77 1.16
CA VAL A 63 -0.39 20.88 0.01
C VAL A 63 1.01 20.42 0.36
N TRP A 64 1.74 19.94 -0.64
CA TRP A 64 3.10 19.42 -0.47
C TRP A 64 4.02 19.79 -1.63
N ASP A 65 5.32 19.66 -1.37
CA ASP A 65 6.35 19.87 -2.37
C ASP A 65 6.24 18.87 -3.52
N ILE A 66 6.74 19.25 -4.70
CA ILE A 66 6.64 18.42 -5.91
C ILE A 66 7.30 17.03 -5.75
N ASP A 67 8.35 16.91 -4.93
CA ASP A 67 9.08 15.68 -4.62
C ASP A 67 8.60 15.00 -3.33
N TYR A 68 7.39 15.31 -2.83
CA TYR A 68 6.84 14.71 -1.62
C TYR A 68 6.68 13.19 -1.76
N ILE A 69 7.31 12.44 -0.86
CA ILE A 69 7.51 10.99 -1.01
C ILE A 69 6.19 10.19 -0.99
N ARG A 70 5.11 10.74 -0.43
CA ARG A 70 3.81 10.05 -0.31
C ARG A 70 2.74 10.57 -1.25
N ALA A 71 3.06 11.42 -2.22
CA ALA A 71 2.06 12.03 -3.10
C ALA A 71 1.18 10.99 -3.82
N ASN A 72 1.75 9.86 -4.23
CA ASN A 72 1.06 8.83 -5.00
C ASN A 72 0.22 7.85 -4.15
N THR A 73 0.38 7.84 -2.82
CA THR A 73 -0.35 6.88 -1.96
C THR A 73 -1.85 7.18 -1.95
N LEU A 74 -2.21 8.47 -1.98
CA LEU A 74 -3.60 8.92 -2.04
C LEU A 74 -4.31 8.47 -3.33
N LEU A 75 -3.62 8.55 -4.46
CA LEU A 75 -4.14 8.09 -5.76
C LEU A 75 -4.34 6.56 -5.76
N ALA A 76 -3.37 5.83 -5.24
CA ALA A 76 -3.46 4.37 -5.09
C ALA A 76 -4.64 3.96 -4.19
N ALA A 77 -4.93 4.73 -3.14
CA ALA A 77 -6.05 4.48 -2.24
C ALA A 77 -7.42 4.63 -2.90
N PHE A 78 -7.61 5.62 -3.79
CA PHE A 78 -8.84 5.73 -4.58
C PHE A 78 -8.92 4.63 -5.64
N ALA A 79 -7.82 4.37 -6.36
CA ALA A 79 -7.76 3.37 -7.41
C ALA A 79 -8.05 1.94 -6.89
N SER A 80 -7.63 1.64 -5.66
CA SER A 80 -7.91 0.35 -5.01
C SER A 80 -9.30 0.25 -4.39
N GLY A 81 -10.03 1.37 -4.28
CA GLY A 81 -11.29 1.44 -3.54
C GLY A 81 -11.11 1.45 -2.02
N PHE A 82 -9.91 1.68 -1.51
CA PHE A 82 -9.68 1.87 -0.08
C PHE A 82 -10.36 3.14 0.41
N TYR A 83 -10.18 4.24 -0.34
CA TYR A 83 -10.86 5.50 -0.09
C TYR A 83 -12.10 5.69 -0.93
N ASP A 84 -13.16 6.09 -0.24
CA ASP A 84 -14.44 6.52 -0.76
C ASP A 84 -15.22 7.26 0.36
N SER A 85 -16.47 7.63 0.12
CA SER A 85 -17.30 8.35 1.08
C SER A 85 -17.60 7.58 2.38
N THR A 86 -17.29 6.27 2.44
CA THR A 86 -17.42 5.47 3.66
C THR A 86 -16.23 5.65 4.61
N ILE A 87 -15.08 6.14 4.12
CA ILE A 87 -13.88 6.40 4.93
C ILE A 87 -13.59 7.89 5.07
N ILE A 88 -13.82 8.66 4.01
CA ILE A 88 -13.51 10.10 3.93
C ILE A 88 -14.70 10.90 3.35
N PRO A 89 -15.88 10.91 4.00
CA PRO A 89 -17.06 11.62 3.51
C PRO A 89 -16.86 13.14 3.35
N ASN A 90 -15.84 13.73 4.00
CA ASN A 90 -15.53 15.15 3.87
C ASN A 90 -14.56 15.47 2.71
N PHE A 91 -14.09 14.48 1.95
CA PHE A 91 -13.17 14.69 0.84
C PHE A 91 -13.84 15.41 -0.32
N VAL A 92 -13.18 16.45 -0.84
CA VAL A 92 -13.70 17.29 -1.93
C VAL A 92 -13.00 16.99 -3.25
N GLY A 93 -11.67 16.88 -3.22
CA GLY A 93 -10.90 16.67 -4.43
C GLY A 93 -9.40 16.83 -4.29
N LEU A 94 -8.72 16.59 -5.40
CA LEU A 94 -7.26 16.66 -5.53
C LEU A 94 -6.83 17.98 -6.16
N LEU A 95 -5.61 18.41 -5.84
CA LEU A 95 -4.95 19.56 -6.44
C LEU A 95 -3.85 19.08 -7.39
N TYR A 96 -3.89 19.55 -8.63
CA TYR A 96 -2.89 19.25 -9.65
C TYR A 96 -2.28 20.54 -10.19
N ASP A 97 -0.96 20.55 -10.36
CA ASP A 97 -0.27 21.65 -11.04
C ASP A 97 -0.34 21.50 -12.57
N GLU A 98 0.09 22.54 -13.28
CA GLU A 98 0.13 22.58 -14.74
C GLU A 98 0.94 21.45 -15.42
N ASN A 99 1.78 20.74 -14.66
CA ASN A 99 2.60 19.63 -15.12
C ASN A 99 2.02 18.26 -14.71
N ASP A 100 0.74 18.20 -14.35
CA ASP A 100 0.01 17.01 -13.92
C ASP A 100 0.57 16.33 -12.66
N ASN A 101 1.29 17.06 -11.80
CA ASN A 101 1.71 16.53 -10.50
C ASN A 101 0.60 16.75 -9.46
N CYS A 102 0.29 15.72 -8.69
CA CYS A 102 -0.60 15.85 -7.53
C CYS A 102 0.14 16.63 -6.43
N ARG A 103 -0.38 17.80 -6.06
CA ARG A 103 0.24 18.75 -5.10
C ARG A 103 -0.51 18.87 -3.80
N GLY A 104 -1.64 18.18 -3.64
CA GLY A 104 -2.45 18.30 -2.44
C GLY A 104 -3.86 17.75 -2.58
N TYR A 105 -4.66 18.01 -1.56
CA TYR A 105 -6.10 17.77 -1.58
C TYR A 105 -6.87 18.79 -0.76
N ILE A 106 -8.18 18.79 -0.97
CA ILE A 106 -9.16 19.63 -0.29
C ILE A 106 -10.14 18.73 0.47
N THR A 107 -10.40 19.07 1.72
CA THR A 107 -11.48 18.49 2.53
C THR A 107 -12.37 19.59 3.11
N LYS A 108 -13.62 19.26 3.42
CA LYS A 108 -14.47 20.07 4.28
C LYS A 108 -14.03 19.95 5.74
N GLU A 109 -14.27 21.00 6.51
CA GLU A 109 -14.03 21.04 7.95
C GLU A 109 -14.73 19.87 8.66
N SER A 110 -13.98 19.23 9.55
CA SER A 110 -14.41 18.11 10.39
C SER A 110 -13.84 18.32 11.78
N THR A 111 -14.42 17.69 12.80
CA THR A 111 -13.99 17.87 14.20
C THR A 111 -13.39 16.58 14.76
N PRO A 112 -12.35 16.63 15.62
CA PRO A 112 -11.82 15.42 16.26
C PRO A 112 -12.93 14.63 16.97
N SER A 113 -12.96 13.31 16.81
CA SER A 113 -13.95 12.46 17.48
C SER A 113 -13.40 11.08 17.80
N GLU A 114 -13.18 10.83 19.09
CA GLU A 114 -12.79 9.51 19.58
C GLU A 114 -13.96 8.52 19.58
N GLU A 115 -15.21 8.99 19.67
CA GLU A 115 -16.41 8.15 19.71
C GLU A 115 -16.58 7.31 18.44
N HIS A 116 -16.16 7.88 17.30
CA HIS A 116 -16.21 7.26 15.99
C HIS A 116 -15.08 6.27 15.71
N PHE A 117 -14.11 6.12 16.61
CA PHE A 117 -12.91 5.30 16.35
C PHE A 117 -13.25 3.84 16.10
N GLU A 118 -14.09 3.24 16.94
CA GLU A 118 -14.47 1.82 16.81
C GLU A 118 -15.23 1.53 15.52
N GLU A 119 -16.02 2.50 15.06
CA GLU A 119 -16.72 2.40 13.78
C GLU A 119 -15.74 2.51 12.62
N LEU A 120 -14.88 3.52 12.60
CA LEU A 120 -13.90 3.73 11.55
C LEU A 120 -12.88 2.59 11.48
N PHE A 121 -12.45 2.07 12.63
CA PHE A 121 -11.57 0.91 12.74
C PHE A 121 -12.16 -0.33 12.05
N LYS A 122 -13.44 -0.63 12.27
CA LYS A 122 -14.12 -1.73 11.58
C LYS A 122 -14.16 -1.53 10.07
N ARG A 123 -14.46 -0.30 9.62
CA ARG A 123 -14.48 0.05 8.19
C ARG A 123 -13.10 -0.11 7.56
N ILE A 124 -12.05 0.39 8.20
CA ILE A 124 -10.66 0.26 7.74
C ILE A 124 -10.24 -1.20 7.64
N LYS A 125 -10.55 -2.04 8.62
CA LYS A 125 -10.26 -3.48 8.54
C LYS A 125 -10.94 -4.15 7.33
N LEU A 126 -12.21 -3.82 7.07
CA LEU A 126 -12.93 -4.32 5.91
C LEU A 126 -12.32 -3.82 4.61
N LYS A 127 -11.94 -2.53 4.53
CA LYS A 127 -11.21 -1.97 3.40
C LYS A 127 -9.89 -2.68 3.16
N THR A 128 -9.12 -2.95 4.21
CA THR A 128 -7.88 -3.71 4.10
C THR A 128 -8.08 -5.09 3.52
N ILE A 129 -9.07 -5.84 4.03
CA ILE A 129 -9.37 -7.19 3.53
C ILE A 129 -9.81 -7.17 2.07
N ASN A 130 -10.60 -6.18 1.67
CA ASN A 130 -11.19 -6.12 0.33
C ASN A 130 -10.23 -5.60 -0.74
N THR A 131 -9.22 -4.83 -0.34
CA THR A 131 -8.36 -4.10 -1.29
C THR A 131 -6.90 -4.54 -1.24
N ASN A 132 -6.47 -5.25 -0.18
CA ASN A 132 -5.06 -5.49 0.14
C ASN A 132 -4.26 -4.20 0.40
N TYR A 133 -4.91 -3.10 0.82
CA TYR A 133 -4.23 -1.87 1.25
C TYR A 133 -4.37 -1.62 2.76
N PHE A 134 -3.41 -0.96 3.38
CA PHE A 134 -3.46 -0.63 4.81
C PHE A 134 -3.06 0.82 5.07
N ALA A 135 -3.61 1.39 6.16
CA ALA A 135 -3.26 2.72 6.65
C ALA A 135 -2.03 2.73 7.58
N TYR A 136 -0.89 3.15 7.05
CA TYR A 136 0.32 3.59 7.75
C TYR A 136 -0.03 4.77 8.65
N ASP A 137 0.15 4.64 9.96
CA ASP A 137 -0.21 5.65 10.98
C ASP A 137 -1.71 5.79 11.34
N PHE A 138 -2.53 4.74 11.14
CA PHE A 138 -3.90 4.76 11.66
C PHE A 138 -3.93 4.77 13.20
N CYS A 139 -4.63 5.75 13.78
CA CYS A 139 -4.83 5.89 15.23
C CYS A 139 -6.07 6.74 15.58
N LYS A 140 -6.38 6.80 16.88
CA LYS A 140 -7.49 7.62 17.40
C LYS A 140 -7.36 9.10 17.06
N ASN A 141 -6.13 9.64 17.07
CA ASN A 141 -5.88 11.05 16.77
C ASN A 141 -6.18 11.43 15.30
N HIS A 142 -6.32 10.43 14.42
CA HIS A 142 -6.68 10.62 13.01
C HIS A 142 -8.17 10.36 12.73
N THR A 143 -8.97 10.12 13.77
CA THR A 143 -10.42 9.90 13.65
C THR A 143 -11.19 11.18 13.98
N TYR A 144 -12.01 11.61 13.01
CA TYR A 144 -12.79 12.83 13.04
C TYR A 144 -14.26 12.53 12.75
N GLU A 145 -15.12 13.51 12.99
CA GLU A 145 -16.53 13.52 12.62
C GLU A 145 -16.78 14.57 11.52
N PHE A 146 -17.55 14.16 10.51
CA PHE A 146 -18.13 15.06 9.52
C PHE A 146 -19.62 14.73 9.34
N GLU A 147 -20.50 15.70 9.61
CA GLU A 147 -21.95 15.55 9.49
C GLU A 147 -22.51 14.29 10.21
N GLY A 148 -22.01 14.03 11.43
CA GLY A 148 -22.41 12.86 12.23
C GLY A 148 -21.83 11.52 11.76
N LYS A 149 -20.90 11.52 10.79
CA LYS A 149 -20.24 10.31 10.27
C LYS A 149 -18.76 10.29 10.62
N PRO A 150 -18.16 9.11 10.82
CA PRO A 150 -16.72 8.97 10.95
C PRO A 150 -16.01 9.43 9.67
N THR A 151 -14.88 10.11 9.82
CA THR A 151 -13.98 10.45 8.72
C THR A 151 -12.52 10.34 9.16
N LEU A 152 -11.66 9.86 8.26
CA LEU A 152 -10.22 9.83 8.46
C LEU A 152 -9.59 11.18 8.07
N ILE A 153 -8.52 11.58 8.76
CA ILE A 153 -7.62 12.65 8.32
C ILE A 153 -6.20 12.09 8.12
N ASP A 154 -5.28 12.90 7.59
CA ASP A 154 -3.90 12.49 7.29
C ASP A 154 -3.86 11.37 6.24
N LEU A 155 -4.35 11.69 5.03
CA LEU A 155 -4.73 10.69 4.04
C LEU A 155 -3.57 10.05 3.27
N GLU A 156 -2.34 10.52 3.45
CA GLU A 156 -1.18 10.13 2.63
C GLU A 156 -0.45 8.88 3.15
N GLY A 157 -1.17 7.98 3.85
CA GLY A 157 -0.61 6.81 4.51
C GLY A 157 -1.11 5.47 3.99
N ILE A 158 -1.59 5.36 2.75
CA ILE A 158 -2.19 4.10 2.27
C ILE A 158 -1.22 3.33 1.37
N TYR A 159 -0.89 2.09 1.74
CA TYR A 159 0.09 1.26 1.06
C TYR A 159 -0.44 -0.14 0.80
N HIS A 160 0.07 -0.80 -0.24
CA HIS A 160 -0.29 -2.19 -0.51
C HIS A 160 0.33 -3.10 0.56
N ILE A 161 -0.34 -4.19 0.89
CA ILE A 161 0.05 -5.09 2.00
C ILE A 161 1.42 -5.73 1.79
N ASP A 162 1.81 -5.97 0.54
CA ASP A 162 3.13 -6.52 0.19
C ASP A 162 4.28 -5.56 0.54
N GLU A 163 3.99 -4.26 0.68
CA GLU A 163 4.98 -3.26 1.07
C GLU A 163 5.22 -3.24 2.59
N TYR A 164 4.35 -3.89 3.39
CA TYR A 164 4.36 -3.81 4.85
C TYR A 164 5.74 -4.09 5.45
N THR A 165 6.38 -5.21 5.08
CA THR A 165 7.67 -5.62 5.65
C THR A 165 8.79 -4.61 5.32
N ASN A 166 8.81 -4.12 4.08
CA ASN A 166 9.81 -3.17 3.63
C ASN A 166 9.59 -1.81 4.30
N LEU A 167 8.35 -1.33 4.36
CA LEU A 167 7.98 -0.09 5.01
C LEU A 167 8.22 -0.13 6.53
N TYR A 168 7.93 -1.26 7.19
CA TYR A 168 8.22 -1.47 8.60
C TYR A 168 9.73 -1.35 8.86
N LYS A 169 10.56 -2.05 8.08
CA LYS A 169 12.01 -1.98 8.21
C LYS A 169 12.52 -0.57 7.94
N HIS A 170 12.10 0.01 6.82
CA HIS A 170 12.44 1.37 6.39
C HIS A 170 12.10 2.41 7.46
N HIS A 171 10.92 2.30 8.08
CA HIS A 171 10.49 3.21 9.12
C HIS A 171 11.49 3.30 10.28
N TYR A 172 11.93 2.13 10.78
CA TYR A 172 12.86 2.09 11.91
C TYR A 172 14.31 2.37 11.51
N GLU A 173 14.70 2.15 10.25
CA GLU A 173 16.05 2.46 9.76
C GLU A 173 16.22 3.93 9.40
N THR A 174 15.18 4.57 8.86
CA THR A 174 15.23 5.94 8.34
C THR A 174 14.68 6.96 9.33
N TYR A 175 13.63 6.60 10.07
CA TYR A 175 12.93 7.52 10.97
C TYR A 175 13.12 7.15 12.44
N LEU A 176 14.35 6.87 12.86
CA LEU A 176 14.75 6.42 14.21
C LEU A 176 14.15 7.20 15.41
N SER A 177 13.58 8.39 15.20
CA SER A 177 12.89 9.22 16.21
C SER A 177 11.41 9.53 15.89
N ALA A 178 10.84 9.00 14.82
CA ALA A 178 9.51 9.33 14.34
C ALA A 178 8.45 8.30 14.76
N GLY A 179 8.06 8.34 16.04
CA GLY A 179 6.88 7.62 16.52
C GLY A 179 6.88 6.10 16.21
N ASN A 180 5.69 5.54 16.10
CA ASN A 180 5.48 4.15 15.71
C ASN A 180 5.06 4.07 14.23
N PHE A 181 5.41 2.97 13.56
CA PHE A 181 4.98 2.69 12.18
C PHE A 181 3.46 2.63 12.02
N ILE A 182 2.82 1.86 12.89
CA ILE A 182 1.38 1.87 13.12
C ILE A 182 1.20 2.14 14.60
N GLU A 183 0.59 3.28 14.95
CA GLU A 183 0.46 3.72 16.33
C GLU A 183 -0.57 2.90 17.12
N ASP A 184 -1.68 2.48 16.49
CA ASP A 184 -2.64 1.58 17.14
C ASP A 184 -2.17 0.11 17.15
N ASN A 185 -1.86 -0.41 18.33
CA ASN A 185 -1.38 -1.79 18.49
C ASN A 185 -2.39 -2.85 18.04
N THR A 186 -3.70 -2.60 18.20
CA THR A 186 -4.73 -3.56 17.80
C THR A 186 -4.78 -3.66 16.27
N TYR A 187 -4.69 -2.53 15.59
CA TYR A 187 -4.59 -2.47 14.14
C TYR A 187 -3.29 -3.09 13.63
N LYS A 188 -2.16 -2.79 14.27
CA LYS A 188 -0.87 -3.41 13.96
C LYS A 188 -0.95 -4.94 14.02
N THR A 189 -1.43 -5.49 15.13
CA THR A 189 -1.60 -6.96 15.28
C THR A 189 -2.56 -7.52 14.24
N PHE A 190 -3.63 -6.80 13.87
CA PHE A 190 -4.51 -7.22 12.79
C PHE A 190 -3.76 -7.30 11.45
N ILE A 191 -2.97 -6.29 11.09
CA ILE A 191 -2.20 -6.28 9.85
C ILE A 191 -1.16 -7.40 9.85
N GLU A 192 -0.40 -7.59 10.93
CA GLU A 192 0.60 -8.66 11.02
C GLU A 192 -0.03 -10.05 10.84
N ASN A 193 -1.18 -10.29 11.47
CA ASN A 193 -1.93 -11.53 11.27
C ASN A 193 -2.46 -11.65 9.84
N TYR A 194 -3.00 -10.57 9.26
CA TYR A 194 -3.52 -10.57 7.91
C TYR A 194 -2.43 -10.86 6.87
N THR A 195 -1.26 -10.22 6.97
CA THR A 195 -0.10 -10.50 6.10
C THR A 195 0.35 -11.96 6.18
N SER A 196 0.22 -12.61 7.34
CA SER A 196 0.52 -14.04 7.48
C SER A 196 -0.48 -14.98 6.79
N LEU A 197 -1.67 -14.48 6.46
CA LEU A 197 -2.76 -15.24 5.82
C LEU A 197 -2.84 -15.03 4.31
N ILE A 198 -2.25 -13.95 3.81
CA ILE A 198 -2.25 -13.62 2.38
C ILE A 198 -1.25 -14.55 1.66
N PRO A 199 -1.67 -15.26 0.61
CA PRO A 199 -0.75 -16.03 -0.21
C PRO A 199 0.34 -15.11 -0.75
N ILE A 200 1.60 -15.51 -0.63
CA ILE A 200 2.72 -14.81 -1.25
C ILE A 200 2.40 -14.54 -2.73
N ASN A 201 2.62 -13.30 -3.17
CA ASN A 201 2.41 -12.96 -4.56
C ASN A 201 3.39 -13.75 -5.47
N LEU A 202 3.05 -13.85 -6.76
CA LEU A 202 3.80 -14.72 -7.69
C LEU A 202 5.28 -14.32 -7.81
N GLU A 203 5.57 -13.02 -7.78
CA GLU A 203 6.93 -12.49 -7.86
C GLU A 203 7.76 -12.89 -6.64
N THR A 204 7.21 -12.68 -5.44
CA THR A 204 7.79 -13.13 -4.17
C THR A 204 8.02 -14.63 -4.19
N PHE A 205 7.04 -15.41 -4.65
CA PHE A 205 7.17 -16.85 -4.79
C PHE A 205 8.31 -17.24 -5.74
N PHE A 206 8.44 -16.56 -6.88
CA PHE A 206 9.51 -16.81 -7.85
C PHE A 206 10.90 -16.41 -7.32
N ASP A 207 10.99 -15.44 -6.44
CA ASP A 207 12.25 -15.01 -5.83
C ASP A 207 12.67 -15.85 -4.61
N MET A 208 11.79 -16.72 -4.11
CA MET A 208 12.12 -17.63 -3.01
C MET A 208 13.33 -18.50 -3.36
N LYS A 209 14.32 -18.49 -2.46
CA LYS A 209 15.52 -19.33 -2.59
C LYS A 209 15.17 -20.79 -2.36
N LEU A 210 15.61 -21.64 -3.28
CA LEU A 210 15.53 -23.08 -3.11
C LEU A 210 16.58 -23.56 -2.11
N GLN A 211 16.22 -24.53 -1.27
CA GLN A 211 17.18 -25.15 -0.36
C GLN A 211 18.06 -26.16 -1.10
N HIS A 212 19.30 -25.79 -1.36
CA HIS A 212 20.32 -26.70 -1.87
C HIS A 212 20.63 -27.79 -0.84
N GLY A 213 20.33 -29.04 -1.16
CA GLY A 213 20.66 -30.20 -0.35
C GLY A 213 21.02 -31.40 -1.23
N SER A 214 21.35 -32.52 -0.59
CA SER A 214 21.59 -33.78 -1.28
C SER A 214 20.35 -34.68 -1.30
N GLY A 215 20.42 -35.81 -2.02
CA GLY A 215 19.39 -36.84 -1.99
C GLY A 215 18.31 -36.65 -3.05
N GLY A 216 18.69 -36.26 -4.26
CA GLY A 216 17.80 -36.04 -5.41
C GLY A 216 17.37 -34.59 -5.61
N LYS A 217 17.64 -33.72 -4.62
CA LYS A 217 17.50 -32.28 -4.78
C LYS A 217 18.44 -31.72 -5.84
N GLU A 218 19.57 -32.37 -6.10
CA GLU A 218 20.56 -31.95 -7.10
C GLU A 218 19.97 -31.88 -8.52
N ILE A 219 18.99 -32.74 -8.83
CA ILE A 219 18.29 -32.77 -10.11
C ILE A 219 17.50 -31.48 -10.33
N ILE A 220 16.76 -31.02 -9.32
CA ILE A 220 15.95 -29.79 -9.39
C ILE A 220 16.83 -28.54 -9.43
N HIS A 221 17.99 -28.59 -8.77
CA HIS A 221 18.91 -27.46 -8.75
C HIS A 221 19.87 -27.40 -9.94
N ASN A 222 19.81 -28.38 -10.86
CA ASN A 222 20.80 -28.56 -11.93
C ASN A 222 22.24 -28.41 -11.40
N ASP A 223 22.60 -29.25 -10.43
CA ASP A 223 23.89 -29.20 -9.74
C ASP A 223 24.18 -27.85 -9.07
N LYS A 224 23.17 -27.27 -8.41
CA LYS A 224 23.21 -25.98 -7.67
C LYS A 224 23.33 -24.72 -8.53
N LYS A 225 23.11 -24.81 -9.84
CA LYS A 225 23.05 -23.64 -10.72
C LYS A 225 21.74 -22.87 -10.62
N ILE A 226 20.66 -23.56 -10.25
CA ILE A 226 19.34 -22.98 -10.04
C ILE A 226 19.20 -22.67 -8.54
N THR A 227 18.90 -21.42 -8.22
CA THR A 227 18.91 -20.87 -6.86
C THR A 227 17.55 -20.39 -6.40
N THR A 228 16.63 -20.05 -7.32
CA THR A 228 15.28 -19.60 -6.99
C THR A 228 14.20 -20.46 -7.63
N VAL A 229 12.98 -20.39 -7.09
CA VAL A 229 11.80 -21.04 -7.65
C VAL A 229 11.56 -20.58 -9.09
N GLY A 230 11.67 -19.28 -9.36
CA GLY A 230 11.45 -18.71 -10.69
C GLY A 230 12.47 -19.19 -11.72
N GLU A 231 13.73 -19.35 -11.32
CA GLU A 231 14.76 -19.97 -12.17
C GLU A 231 14.42 -21.43 -12.49
N ALA A 232 13.96 -22.21 -11.51
CA ALA A 232 13.54 -23.60 -11.74
C ALA A 232 12.36 -23.68 -12.72
N VAL A 233 11.32 -22.87 -12.49
CA VAL A 233 10.14 -22.83 -13.37
C VAL A 233 10.54 -22.47 -14.80
N ARG A 234 11.34 -21.42 -14.99
CA ARG A 234 11.82 -21.02 -16.32
C ARG A 234 12.69 -22.11 -16.96
N TYR A 235 13.64 -22.68 -16.23
CA TYR A 235 14.55 -23.69 -16.75
C TYR A 235 13.81 -24.95 -17.21
N PHE A 236 12.91 -25.49 -16.39
CA PHE A 236 12.16 -26.71 -16.71
C PHE A 236 10.93 -26.48 -17.59
N SER A 237 10.58 -25.22 -17.89
CA SER A 237 9.60 -24.92 -18.93
C SER A 237 10.07 -25.34 -20.33
N GLU A 238 11.39 -25.41 -20.54
CA GLU A 238 11.99 -25.90 -21.78
C GLU A 238 12.07 -27.44 -21.82
N GLU A 239 11.50 -28.03 -22.87
CA GLU A 239 11.44 -29.50 -23.02
C GLU A 239 12.83 -30.15 -23.06
N LYS A 240 13.81 -29.49 -23.67
CA LYS A 240 15.18 -29.97 -23.74
C LYS A 240 15.78 -30.17 -22.34
N ASN A 241 15.61 -29.18 -21.47
CA ASN A 241 16.14 -29.20 -20.11
C ASN A 241 15.45 -30.28 -19.27
N ARG A 242 14.14 -30.51 -19.51
CA ARG A 242 13.43 -31.64 -18.88
C ARG A 242 14.01 -32.98 -19.27
N LYS A 243 14.17 -33.24 -20.57
CA LYS A 243 14.72 -34.51 -21.07
C LYS A 243 16.14 -34.76 -20.57
N GLU A 244 16.94 -33.70 -20.47
CA GLU A 244 18.29 -33.80 -19.90
C GLU A 244 18.23 -34.24 -18.43
N ALA A 245 17.38 -33.62 -17.62
CA ALA A 245 17.20 -34.00 -16.22
C ALA A 245 16.63 -35.42 -16.06
N GLU A 246 15.65 -35.81 -16.89
CA GLU A 246 15.06 -37.17 -16.90
C GLU A 246 16.12 -38.24 -17.17
N SER A 247 17.07 -37.97 -18.08
CA SER A 247 18.14 -38.91 -18.39
C SER A 247 19.10 -39.18 -17.22
N LYS A 248 19.11 -38.31 -16.20
CA LYS A 248 19.94 -38.43 -14.98
C LYS A 248 19.19 -39.08 -13.82
N LEU A 249 17.92 -39.42 -13.98
CA LEU A 249 17.10 -40.01 -12.92
C LEU A 249 17.43 -41.48 -12.67
N ASP A 250 17.47 -41.87 -11.41
CA ASP A 250 17.60 -43.25 -10.95
C ASP A 250 16.71 -43.52 -9.73
N SER A 251 16.77 -44.75 -9.22
CA SER A 251 15.98 -45.17 -8.05
C SER A 251 16.32 -44.42 -6.75
N LYS A 252 17.39 -43.62 -6.72
CA LYS A 252 17.90 -42.92 -5.54
C LYS A 252 17.65 -41.41 -5.57
N ASN A 253 17.36 -40.82 -6.73
CA ASN A 253 17.25 -39.36 -6.90
C ASN A 253 15.92 -38.87 -7.49
N HIS A 254 14.98 -39.75 -7.85
CA HIS A 254 13.75 -39.41 -8.56
C HIS A 254 12.65 -38.73 -7.71
N GLN A 255 12.75 -38.76 -6.38
CA GLN A 255 11.66 -38.33 -5.49
C GLN A 255 11.24 -36.87 -5.76
N TYR A 256 12.19 -35.94 -5.74
CA TYR A 256 11.91 -34.51 -5.91
C TYR A 256 11.48 -34.17 -7.34
N TRP A 257 12.04 -34.87 -8.34
CA TRP A 257 11.60 -34.77 -9.72
C TRP A 257 10.13 -35.14 -9.85
N ASN A 258 9.75 -36.30 -9.31
CA ASN A 258 8.37 -36.76 -9.36
C ASN A 258 7.44 -35.81 -8.61
N CYS A 259 7.84 -35.26 -7.45
CA CYS A 259 7.04 -34.26 -6.73
C CYS A 259 6.79 -32.99 -7.56
N MET A 260 7.76 -32.54 -8.35
CA MET A 260 7.62 -31.35 -9.21
C MET A 260 6.62 -31.59 -10.35
N TRP A 261 6.57 -32.82 -10.89
CA TRP A 261 5.73 -33.18 -12.04
C TRP A 261 4.42 -33.88 -11.69
N ALA A 262 4.25 -34.36 -10.47
CA ALA A 262 3.09 -35.14 -10.08
C ALA A 262 1.76 -34.39 -10.26
N GLU A 263 1.81 -33.07 -10.47
CA GLU A 263 0.70 -32.13 -10.33
C GLU A 263 0.08 -32.28 -8.93
N PHE A 264 -0.65 -31.29 -8.42
CA PHE A 264 -1.35 -31.46 -7.15
C PHE A 264 -2.48 -32.49 -7.32
N LYS A 265 -2.17 -33.77 -7.13
CA LYS A 265 -3.18 -34.83 -7.09
C LYS A 265 -4.00 -34.67 -5.81
N ARG A 266 -5.20 -34.12 -5.93
CA ARG A 266 -6.24 -34.27 -4.90
C ARG A 266 -6.39 -35.77 -4.59
N ASN A 267 -6.31 -36.14 -3.32
CA ASN A 267 -6.43 -37.52 -2.82
C ASN A 267 -5.27 -38.47 -3.17
N ALA A 268 -4.04 -37.97 -3.31
CA ALA A 268 -2.89 -38.86 -3.20
C ALA A 268 -2.83 -39.38 -1.74
N GLY A 269 -3.15 -40.67 -1.56
CA GLY A 269 -2.94 -41.35 -0.28
C GLY A 269 -1.47 -41.32 0.13
N ASP A 270 -1.25 -41.40 1.45
CA ASP A 270 0.01 -41.30 2.20
C ASP A 270 1.29 -41.24 1.34
N HIS A 271 2.01 -40.12 1.44
CA HIS A 271 3.23 -39.83 0.67
C HIS A 271 4.51 -40.43 1.29
N HIS A 272 4.34 -41.44 2.15
CA HIS A 272 5.42 -42.19 2.78
C HIS A 272 5.45 -43.63 2.27
#